data_AF-A0A9E6ERG3-F1
#
_entry.id   AF-A0A9E6ERG3-F1
#
_cell.length_a   1.000
_cell.length_b   1.000
_cell.length_c   1.000
_cell.angle_alpha   90.00
_cell.angle_beta   90.00
_cell.angle_gamma   90.00
#
_symmetry.space_group_name_H-M   'P 1'
#
loop_
_entity.id
_entity.type
_entity.pdbx_description
1 polymer ?
#
loop_
_entity_poly.entity_id
_entity_poly.type
_entity_poly.pdbx_seq_one_letter_code
_entity_poly.pdbx_strand_id
1 'polypeptide(L)'
;SRSWSEKGWPVTFGPRNVAVSSLKEAKSLPATFLYRQEALNYWNQARLMGNDAGDAGMKALDALKSGNMRAAHDALYLSQYIEKPLADNARTWHPVYEAFTSGAASS
;
A
#
# COMPACT_ATOMS: atom_id res chain seq x y z
N SER A 1 -1.24 -2.07 -5.90
CA SER A 1 -0.70 -2.13 -4.52
C SER A 1 0.58 -2.95 -4.40
N ARG A 2 0.70 -4.14 -5.02
CA ARG A 2 1.88 -5.03 -4.87
C ARG A 2 3.24 -4.40 -5.20
N SER A 3 3.25 -3.29 -5.93
CA SER A 3 4.46 -2.57 -6.36
C SER A 3 4.75 -1.28 -5.59
N TRP A 4 4.10 -1.03 -4.44
CA TRP A 4 4.34 0.20 -3.65
C TRP A 4 5.81 0.40 -3.30
N SER A 5 6.51 -0.64 -2.85
CA SER A 5 7.93 -0.54 -2.50
C SER A 5 8.86 -0.36 -3.71
N GLU A 6 8.36 -0.64 -4.91
CA GLU A 6 9.12 -0.53 -6.17
C GLU A 6 8.89 0.81 -6.84
N LYS A 7 7.62 1.21 -7.01
CA LYS A 7 7.24 2.53 -7.52
C LYS A 7 7.70 3.63 -6.59
N GLY A 8 7.50 3.39 -5.29
CA GLY A 8 8.02 4.26 -4.26
C GLY A 8 7.37 5.64 -4.22
N TRP A 9 7.87 6.44 -3.30
CA TRP A 9 7.53 7.84 -3.08
C TRP A 9 8.63 8.48 -2.23
N PRO A 10 8.80 9.80 -2.27
CA PRO A 10 9.84 10.46 -1.48
C PRO A 10 9.61 10.25 0.02
N VAL A 11 10.56 9.59 0.68
CA VAL A 11 10.63 9.46 2.14
C VAL A 11 12.03 9.82 2.57
N THR A 12 12.14 10.61 3.63
CA THR A 12 13.43 11.12 4.13
C THR A 12 13.83 10.41 5.41
N PHE A 13 15.12 10.11 5.55
CA PHE A 13 15.67 9.40 6.70
C PHE A 13 16.80 10.19 7.37
N GLY A 14 16.80 10.18 8.70
CA GLY A 14 17.77 10.86 9.54
C GLY A 14 17.68 12.40 9.54
N PRO A 15 18.51 13.08 10.34
CA PRO A 15 18.43 14.53 10.59
C PRO A 15 18.86 15.38 9.38
N ARG A 16 19.50 14.75 8.38
CA ARG A 16 19.84 15.41 7.10
C ARG A 16 18.76 15.23 6.03
N ASN A 17 17.63 14.63 6.38
CA ASN A 17 16.50 14.38 5.48
C ASN A 17 16.92 13.71 4.16
N VAL A 18 17.73 12.65 4.23
CA VAL A 18 18.19 11.95 3.03
C VAL A 18 17.01 11.25 2.38
N ALA A 19 16.65 11.66 1.17
CA ALA A 19 15.57 11.05 0.41
C ALA A 19 15.97 9.63 -0.05
N VAL A 20 15.12 8.67 0.26
CA VAL A 20 15.22 7.27 -0.17
C VAL A 20 13.83 6.85 -0.62
N SER A 21 13.63 6.82 -1.92
CA SER A 21 12.30 6.80 -2.53
C SER A 21 11.79 5.41 -2.85
N SER A 22 12.58 4.34 -2.65
CA SER A 22 12.16 2.97 -2.93
C SER A 22 12.95 1.94 -2.13
N LEU A 23 12.45 0.69 -2.11
CA LEU A 23 13.19 -0.44 -1.55
C LEU A 23 14.52 -0.68 -2.28
N LYS A 24 14.56 -0.42 -3.58
CA LYS A 24 15.78 -0.53 -4.38
C LYS A 24 16.83 0.47 -3.90
N GLU A 25 16.45 1.74 -3.72
CA GLU A 25 17.34 2.77 -3.19
C GLU A 25 17.81 2.45 -1.78
N ALA A 26 16.92 1.99 -0.90
CA ALA A 26 17.27 1.59 0.47
C ALA A 26 18.31 0.46 0.50
N LYS A 27 18.19 -0.52 -0.43
CA LYS A 27 19.17 -1.60 -0.58
C LYS A 27 20.52 -1.11 -1.10
N SER A 28 20.53 -0.08 -1.94
CA SER A 28 21.74 0.52 -2.52
C SER A 28 22.49 1.47 -1.57
N LEU A 29 21.91 1.81 -0.41
CA LEU A 29 22.59 2.67 0.58
C LEU A 29 23.91 2.03 1.07
N PRO A 30 24.96 2.83 1.30
CA PRO A 30 26.20 2.33 1.91
C PRO A 30 25.95 1.69 3.28
N ALA A 31 26.73 0.67 3.64
CA ALA A 31 26.66 0.07 4.98
C ALA A 31 27.00 1.06 6.11
N THR A 32 27.76 2.11 5.78
CA THR A 32 28.12 3.21 6.69
C THR A 32 27.00 4.23 6.88
N PHE A 33 25.92 4.16 6.10
CA PHE A 33 24.79 5.06 6.29
C PHE A 33 24.00 4.65 7.53
N LEU A 34 24.07 5.47 8.59
CA LEU A 34 23.51 5.18 9.90
C LEU A 34 22.02 4.79 9.87
N TYR A 35 21.23 5.43 9.01
CA TYR A 35 19.78 5.22 8.91
C TYR A 35 19.39 4.16 7.86
N ARG A 36 20.35 3.36 7.38
CA ARG A 36 20.08 2.34 6.34
C ARG A 36 19.04 1.33 6.79
N GLN A 37 19.14 0.85 8.03
CA GLN A 37 18.22 -0.16 8.54
C GLN A 37 16.80 0.38 8.67
N GLU A 38 16.65 1.64 9.07
CA GLU A 38 15.36 2.33 9.13
C GLU A 38 14.72 2.42 7.74
N ALA A 39 15.49 2.87 6.74
CA ALA A 39 15.03 2.93 5.35
C ALA A 39 14.63 1.55 4.81
N LEU A 40 15.44 0.52 5.08
CA LEU A 40 15.11 -0.86 4.69
C LEU A 40 13.84 -1.36 5.37
N ASN A 41 13.66 -1.09 6.66
CA ASN A 41 12.49 -1.52 7.41
C ASN A 41 11.22 -0.89 6.86
N TYR A 42 11.24 0.44 6.65
CA TYR A 42 10.11 1.18 6.07
C TYR A 42 9.69 0.57 4.72
N TRP A 43 10.64 0.42 3.80
CA TRP A 43 10.32 -0.06 2.45
C TRP A 43 9.93 -1.55 2.42
N ASN A 44 10.44 -2.36 3.35
CA ASN A 44 9.97 -3.73 3.50
C ASN A 44 8.55 -3.80 4.06
N GLN A 45 8.18 -2.92 5.01
CA GLN A 45 6.80 -2.81 5.48
C GLN A 45 5.86 -2.38 4.35
N ALA A 46 6.24 -1.36 3.57
CA ALA A 46 5.47 -0.94 2.40
C ALA A 46 5.27 -2.09 1.38
N ARG A 47 6.28 -2.95 1.19
CA ARG A 47 6.17 -4.15 0.35
C ARG A 47 5.15 -5.15 0.89
N LEU A 48 5.24 -5.48 2.18
CA LEU A 48 4.35 -6.44 2.83
C LEU A 48 2.90 -5.95 2.79
N MET A 49 2.67 -4.70 3.22
CA MET A 49 1.36 -4.07 3.20
C MET A 49 0.79 -3.99 1.77
N GLY A 50 1.61 -3.67 0.78
CA GLY A 50 1.20 -3.64 -0.62
C GLY A 50 0.75 -5.00 -1.16
N ASN A 51 1.42 -6.08 -0.71
CA ASN A 51 1.02 -7.45 -1.01
C ASN A 51 -0.28 -7.82 -0.33
N ASP A 52 -0.41 -7.60 0.97
CA ASP A 52 -1.61 -7.96 1.74
C ASP A 52 -2.85 -7.20 1.22
N ALA A 53 -2.69 -5.89 0.95
CA ALA A 53 -3.76 -5.10 0.36
C ALA A 53 -4.11 -5.57 -1.07
N GLY A 54 -3.12 -6.06 -1.83
CA GLY A 54 -3.31 -6.68 -3.14
C GLY A 54 -4.04 -8.00 -3.10
N ASP A 55 -3.72 -8.87 -2.13
CA ASP A 55 -4.40 -10.15 -1.92
C ASP A 55 -5.87 -9.93 -1.51
N ALA A 56 -6.13 -8.98 -0.61
CA ALA A 56 -7.50 -8.57 -0.28
C ALA A 56 -8.25 -8.02 -1.50
N GLY A 57 -7.60 -7.22 -2.34
CA GLY A 57 -8.20 -6.70 -3.57
C GLY A 57 -8.56 -7.79 -4.59
N MET A 58 -7.75 -8.85 -4.69
CA MET A 58 -8.08 -10.01 -5.51
C MET A 58 -9.30 -10.76 -4.97
N LYS A 59 -9.41 -10.94 -3.66
CA LYS A 59 -10.61 -11.52 -3.02
C LYS A 59 -11.86 -10.70 -3.30
N ALA A 60 -11.75 -9.37 -3.29
CA ALA A 60 -12.85 -8.49 -3.66
C ALA A 60 -13.29 -8.72 -5.12
N LEU A 61 -12.34 -8.80 -6.05
CA LEU A 61 -12.63 -9.07 -7.46
C LEU A 61 -13.36 -10.42 -7.66
N ASP A 62 -12.90 -11.47 -6.98
CA ASP A 62 -13.53 -12.80 -7.08
C ASP A 62 -14.93 -12.83 -6.44
N ALA A 63 -15.13 -12.09 -5.34
CA ALA A 63 -16.45 -11.89 -4.74
C ALA A 63 -17.41 -11.13 -5.67
N LEU A 64 -16.93 -10.08 -6.36
CA LEU A 64 -17.73 -9.35 -7.35
C LEU A 64 -18.16 -10.25 -8.52
N LYS A 65 -17.23 -11.05 -9.07
CA LYS A 65 -17.53 -12.01 -10.15
C LYS A 65 -18.57 -13.05 -9.76
N SER A 66 -18.64 -13.42 -8.48
CA SER A 66 -19.63 -14.37 -7.95
C SER A 66 -20.91 -13.70 -7.43
N GLY A 67 -21.05 -12.38 -7.59
CA GLY A 67 -22.21 -11.63 -7.12
C GLY A 67 -22.30 -11.46 -5.60
N ASN A 68 -21.26 -11.83 -4.86
CA ASN A 68 -21.22 -11.73 -3.40
C ASN A 68 -20.80 -10.31 -2.97
N MET A 69 -21.75 -9.38 -3.01
CA MET A 69 -21.49 -7.97 -2.70
C MET A 69 -21.00 -7.74 -1.28
N ARG A 70 -21.44 -8.56 -0.31
CA ARG A 70 -20.97 -8.43 1.08
C ARG A 70 -19.49 -8.82 1.20
N ALA A 71 -19.08 -9.93 0.60
CA ALA A 71 -17.67 -10.33 0.61
C ALA A 71 -16.78 -9.34 -0.16
N ALA A 72 -17.30 -8.77 -1.25
CA ALA A 72 -16.61 -7.71 -1.99
C ALA A 72 -16.39 -6.46 -1.13
N HIS A 73 -17.44 -6.00 -0.43
CA HIS A 73 -17.36 -4.89 0.51
C HIS A 73 -16.27 -5.12 1.57
N ASP A 74 -16.31 -6.27 2.26
CA ASP A 74 -15.41 -6.55 3.38
C ASP A 74 -13.94 -6.66 2.93
N ALA A 75 -13.72 -7.24 1.74
CA ALA A 75 -12.39 -7.32 1.14
C ALA A 75 -11.85 -5.95 0.69
N LEU A 76 -12.68 -5.09 0.07
CA LEU A 76 -12.28 -3.73 -0.29
C LEU A 76 -12.01 -2.86 0.94
N TYR A 77 -12.83 -2.99 1.99
CA TYR A 77 -12.58 -2.33 3.26
C TYR A 77 -11.23 -2.76 3.86
N LEU A 78 -10.90 -4.05 3.83
CA LEU A 78 -9.60 -4.54 4.30
C LEU A 78 -8.44 -3.94 3.49
N SER A 79 -8.56 -3.91 2.16
CA SER A 79 -7.53 -3.31 1.29
C SER A 79 -7.26 -1.84 1.63
N GLN A 80 -8.30 -1.00 1.79
CA GLN A 80 -8.11 0.41 2.15
C GLN A 80 -7.62 0.58 3.60
N TYR A 81 -8.02 -0.31 4.51
CA TYR A 81 -7.56 -0.28 5.90
C TYR A 81 -6.04 -0.56 5.98
N ILE A 82 -5.54 -1.55 5.24
CA ILE A 82 -4.11 -1.84 5.14
C ILE A 82 -3.36 -0.66 4.53
N GLU A 83 -3.94 0.04 3.57
CA GLU A 83 -3.33 1.22 2.96
C GLU A 83 -3.22 2.41 3.93
N LYS A 84 -4.11 2.53 4.91
CA LYS A 84 -4.27 3.73 5.75
C LYS A 84 -2.96 4.33 6.29
N PRO A 85 -1.98 3.56 6.80
CA PRO A 85 -0.72 4.14 7.30
C PRO A 85 0.16 4.75 6.21
N LEU A 86 -0.10 4.45 4.94
CA LEU A 86 0.64 4.89 3.76
C LEU A 86 -0.22 5.76 2.82
N ALA A 87 -1.44 6.11 3.24
CA ALA A 87 -2.47 6.67 2.37
C ALA A 87 -2.08 8.01 1.73
N ASP A 88 -1.23 8.80 2.41
CA ASP A 88 -0.72 10.07 1.85
C ASP A 88 0.01 9.87 0.52
N ASN A 89 0.62 8.69 0.33
CA ASN A 89 1.47 8.36 -0.81
C ASN A 89 0.88 7.28 -1.74
N ALA A 90 0.33 6.19 -1.19
CA ALA A 90 -0.08 5.02 -1.96
C ALA A 90 -1.35 5.20 -2.79
N ARG A 91 -2.33 5.97 -2.27
CA ARG A 91 -3.61 6.41 -2.90
C ARG A 91 -4.27 5.43 -3.89
N THR A 92 -4.25 4.14 -3.60
CA THR A 92 -4.68 3.05 -4.46
C THR A 92 -6.09 2.57 -4.12
N TRP A 93 -6.36 2.22 -2.86
CA TRP A 93 -7.55 1.48 -2.45
C TRP A 93 -8.65 2.35 -1.87
N HIS A 94 -8.30 3.45 -1.20
CA HIS A 94 -9.30 4.38 -0.67
C HIS A 94 -10.28 4.86 -1.76
N PRO A 95 -9.84 5.36 -2.94
CA PRO A 95 -10.77 5.78 -4.00
C PRO A 95 -11.60 4.62 -4.58
N VAL A 96 -11.05 3.41 -4.61
CA VAL A 96 -11.76 2.22 -5.09
C VAL A 96 -12.87 1.82 -4.12
N TYR A 97 -12.60 1.86 -2.83
CA TYR A 97 -13.60 1.59 -1.80
C TYR A 97 -14.72 2.65 -1.83
N GLU A 98 -14.38 3.94 -1.94
CA GLU A 98 -15.37 5.02 -2.05
C GLU A 98 -16.26 4.89 -3.30
N ALA A 99 -15.66 4.55 -4.45
CA ALA A 99 -16.42 4.33 -5.68
C ALA A 99 -17.40 3.14 -5.54
N PHE A 100 -16.94 2.05 -4.91
CA PHE A 100 -17.77 0.88 -4.66
C PHE A 100 -18.96 1.19 -3.73
N THR A 101 -18.74 1.90 -2.62
CA THR A 101 -19.81 2.22 -1.67
C THR A 101 -20.78 3.27 -2.20
N SER A 102 -20.30 4.24 -2.98
CA SER A 102 -21.15 5.23 -3.64
C SER A 102 -22.05 4.60 -4.71
N GLY A 103 -21.54 3.62 -5.46
CA GLY A 103 -22.34 2.83 -6.39
C GLY A 103 -23.39 1.96 -5.67
N ALA A 104 -23.01 1.34 -4.56
CA ALA A 104 -23.93 0.53 -3.76
C ALA A 104 -25.07 1.33 -3.12
N ALA A 105 -24.85 2.60 -2.78
CA ALA A 105 -25.90 3.50 -2.26
C ALA A 105 -26.90 3.97 -3.33
N SER A 106 -26.59 3.74 -4.61
CA SER A 106 -27.39 4.13 -5.77
C SER A 106 -28.21 2.97 -6.37
N SER A 107 -28.16 1.79 -5.75
CA SER A 107 -28.79 0.53 -6.19
C SER A 107 -29.93 0.13 -5.26
#